data_AF-A0A939AGF7-F1
#
_entry.id   AF-A0A939AGF7-F1
#
_cell.length_a   1.000
_cell.length_b   1.000
_cell.length_c   1.000
_cell.angle_alpha   90.00
_cell.angle_beta   90.00
_cell.angle_gamma   90.00
#
_symmetry.space_group_name_H-M   'P 1'
#
loop_
_entity.id
_entity.type
_entity.pdbx_description
1 polymer ?
#
loop_
_entity_poly.entity_id
_entity_poly.type
_entity_poly.pdbx_seq_one_letter_code
_entity_poly.pdbx_strand_id
1 'polypeptide(L)'
;MASIGLGVLGWTGGRRWRAIGAALIGGFLIDADHLFDYALARRYGHARMILPLHGWEYLPLIILLDRQIGARGALFAGFACHLTLDQIWNEKRSPLAYFLLYRALRNFRADSLGPEDPARRHRWRHASPAGLVRWM
;
A
#
# COMPACT_ATOMS: atom_id res chain seq x y z
N MET A 1 -3.93 10.13 -3.35
CA MET A 1 -3.96 11.60 -3.62
C MET A 1 -2.60 12.28 -3.44
N ALA A 2 -1.84 11.98 -2.39
CA ALA A 2 -0.49 12.55 -2.21
C ALA A 2 0.54 12.13 -3.27
N SER A 3 0.40 10.93 -3.81
CA SER A 3 1.20 10.36 -4.91
C SER A 3 1.05 11.14 -6.23
N ILE A 4 -0.13 11.72 -6.48
CA ILE A 4 -0.36 12.65 -7.61
C ILE A 4 0.41 13.96 -7.38
N GLY A 5 0.39 14.50 -6.15
CA GLY A 5 1.13 15.71 -5.78
C GLY A 5 2.65 15.56 -5.93
N LEU A 6 3.21 14.40 -5.57
CA LEU A 6 4.64 14.12 -5.74
C LEU A 6 5.05 13.90 -7.20
N GLY A 7 4.18 13.28 -8.01
CA GLY A 7 4.39 13.20 -9.47
C GLY A 7 4.44 14.57 -10.13
N VAL A 8 3.68 15.55 -9.62
CA VAL A 8 3.67 16.94 -10.08
C VAL A 8 4.91 17.72 -9.59
N LEU A 9 5.43 17.45 -8.40
CA LEU A 9 6.64 18.12 -7.87
C LEU A 9 7.95 17.63 -8.51
N GLY A 10 8.00 16.39 -9.01
CA GLY A 10 9.14 15.86 -9.78
C GLY A 10 9.27 16.45 -11.21
N TRP A 11 8.46 17.46 -11.54
CA TRP A 11 8.29 18.02 -12.87
C TRP A 11 9.40 19.04 -13.22
N THR A 12 10.62 18.56 -13.46
CA THR A 12 11.61 19.31 -14.25
C THR A 12 12.30 18.39 -15.29
N GLY A 13 12.00 18.62 -16.58
CA GLY A 13 12.78 18.08 -17.71
C GLY A 13 12.31 16.78 -18.40
N GLY A 14 11.63 16.93 -19.55
CA GLY A 14 11.69 16.04 -20.73
C GLY A 14 11.06 14.62 -20.70
N ARG A 15 11.05 13.88 -19.60
CA ARG A 15 10.56 12.47 -19.54
C ARG A 15 9.31 12.28 -18.67
N ARG A 16 8.34 13.17 -18.88
CA ARG A 16 7.19 13.49 -18.00
C ARG A 16 6.26 12.31 -17.72
N TRP A 17 5.90 11.52 -18.74
CA TRP A 17 4.91 10.44 -18.59
C TRP A 17 5.43 9.23 -17.83
N ARG A 18 6.73 8.92 -17.93
CA ARG A 18 7.34 7.81 -17.19
C ARG A 18 7.40 8.12 -15.69
N ALA A 19 7.77 9.35 -15.32
CA ALA A 19 7.80 9.77 -13.92
C ALA A 19 6.40 9.83 -13.30
N ILE A 20 5.41 10.39 -14.02
CA ILE A 20 4.01 10.41 -13.57
C ILE A 20 3.48 8.98 -13.41
N GLY A 21 3.66 8.13 -14.44
CA GLY A 21 3.24 6.74 -14.38
C GLY A 21 3.92 5.98 -13.24
N ALA A 22 5.22 6.17 -13.05
CA ALA A 22 5.96 5.57 -11.95
C ALA A 22 5.46 6.02 -10.57
N ALA A 23 5.18 7.30 -10.36
CA ALA A 23 4.62 7.80 -9.09
C ALA A 23 3.21 7.25 -8.81
N LEU A 24 2.37 7.13 -9.85
CA LEU A 24 1.05 6.50 -9.75
C LEU A 24 1.14 5.00 -9.44
N ILE A 25 2.05 4.29 -10.11
CA ILE A 25 2.29 2.87 -9.82
C ILE A 25 2.75 2.72 -8.37
N GLY A 26 3.75 3.52 -7.97
CA GLY A 26 4.36 3.44 -6.65
C GLY A 26 3.40 3.76 -5.51
N GLY A 27 2.54 4.77 -5.65
CA GLY A 27 1.71 5.26 -4.55
C GLY A 27 0.20 5.21 -4.77
N PHE A 28 -0.30 4.47 -5.75
CA PHE A 28 -1.73 4.19 -5.91
C PHE A 28 -1.95 2.71 -6.26
N LEU A 29 -1.24 2.18 -7.26
CA LEU A 29 -1.45 0.78 -7.66
C LEU A 29 -1.00 -0.24 -6.61
N ILE A 30 -0.24 0.15 -5.59
CA ILE A 30 0.08 -0.76 -4.49
C ILE A 30 -1.15 -1.15 -3.66
N ASP A 31 -2.19 -0.32 -3.64
CA ASP A 31 -3.48 -0.63 -3.02
C ASP A 31 -4.26 -1.73 -3.76
N ALA A 32 -3.79 -2.15 -4.94
CA ALA A 32 -4.33 -3.34 -5.60
C ALA A 32 -4.17 -4.61 -4.76
N ASP A 33 -3.29 -4.63 -3.77
CA ASP A 33 -3.15 -5.75 -2.85
C ASP A 33 -4.34 -5.92 -1.88
N HIS A 34 -5.16 -4.88 -1.72
CA HIS A 34 -6.45 -4.99 -1.02
C HIS A 34 -7.42 -5.92 -1.76
N LEU A 35 -7.32 -6.03 -3.09
CA LEU A 35 -8.11 -7.00 -3.87
C LEU A 35 -7.76 -8.43 -3.49
N PHE A 36 -6.48 -8.71 -3.23
CA PHE A 36 -6.01 -10.02 -2.80
C PHE A 36 -6.60 -10.39 -1.43
N ASP A 37 -6.48 -9.49 -0.46
CA ASP A 37 -7.05 -9.71 0.88
C ASP A 37 -8.60 -9.74 0.85
N TYR A 38 -9.25 -8.98 -0.03
CA TYR A 38 -10.70 -9.03 -0.24
C TYR A 38 -11.13 -10.41 -0.72
N ALA A 39 -10.45 -10.94 -1.75
CA ALA A 39 -10.73 -12.27 -2.29
C ALA A 39 -10.47 -13.37 -1.25
N LEU A 40 -9.36 -13.26 -0.49
CA LEU A 40 -9.05 -14.17 0.60
C LEU A 40 -10.14 -14.14 1.67
N ALA A 41 -10.58 -12.95 2.06
CA ALA A 41 -11.63 -12.76 3.05
C ALA A 41 -12.97 -13.36 2.61
N ARG A 42 -13.33 -13.22 1.32
CA ARG A 42 -14.56 -13.79 0.76
C ARG A 42 -14.55 -15.32 0.77
N ARG A 43 -13.37 -15.93 0.62
CA ARG A 43 -13.21 -17.39 0.54
C ARG A 43 -12.97 -18.05 1.90
N TYR A 44 -12.24 -17.41 2.80
CA TYR A 44 -11.75 -18.02 4.04
C TYR A 44 -12.07 -17.22 5.31
N GLY A 45 -12.84 -16.13 5.19
CA GLY A 45 -13.23 -15.27 6.30
C GLY A 45 -12.22 -14.18 6.65
N HIS A 46 -12.59 -13.31 7.59
CA HIS A 46 -11.90 -12.03 7.82
C HIS A 46 -10.70 -12.09 8.78
N ALA A 47 -10.27 -13.28 9.18
CA ALA A 47 -9.28 -13.46 10.24
C ALA A 47 -7.85 -13.02 9.86
N ARG A 48 -7.53 -12.93 8.57
CA ARG A 48 -6.16 -12.66 8.08
C ARG A 48 -6.04 -11.34 7.32
N MET A 49 -4.94 -10.63 7.51
CA MET A 49 -4.56 -9.41 6.78
C MET A 49 -3.13 -9.60 6.26
N ILE A 50 -2.99 -9.79 4.94
CA ILE A 50 -1.71 -10.09 4.32
C ILE A 50 -1.14 -8.81 3.72
N LEU A 51 -1.87 -8.13 2.84
CA LEU A 51 -1.44 -6.90 2.13
C LEU A 51 -0.01 -7.03 1.58
N PRO A 52 0.19 -7.91 0.59
CA PRO A 52 1.53 -8.32 0.13
C PRO A 52 2.38 -7.20 -0.46
N LEU A 53 1.84 -6.04 -0.84
CA LEU A 53 2.60 -4.92 -1.41
C LEU A 53 2.92 -3.84 -0.38
N HIS A 54 2.19 -3.79 0.74
CA HIS A 54 2.35 -2.83 1.82
C HIS A 54 3.51 -3.17 2.76
N GLY A 55 4.73 -3.24 2.24
CA GLY A 55 5.93 -3.66 2.97
C GLY A 55 7.07 -2.64 2.92
N TRP A 56 7.56 -2.16 4.07
CA TRP A 56 8.78 -1.35 4.11
C TRP A 56 10.01 -2.11 3.59
N GLU A 57 10.00 -3.45 3.67
CA GLU A 57 11.06 -4.31 3.15
C GLU A 57 11.24 -4.19 1.63
N TYR A 58 10.25 -3.65 0.91
CA TYR A 58 10.33 -3.49 -0.54
C TYR A 58 11.09 -2.24 -0.99
N LEU A 59 11.45 -1.31 -0.09
CA LEU A 59 12.17 -0.08 -0.50
C LEU A 59 13.45 -0.35 -1.32
N PRO A 60 14.33 -1.30 -0.97
CA PRO A 60 15.52 -1.58 -1.78
C PRO A 60 15.18 -2.09 -3.18
N LEU A 61 14.15 -2.93 -3.30
CA LEU A 61 13.67 -3.44 -4.59
C LEU A 61 13.06 -2.32 -5.43
N ILE A 62 12.26 -1.45 -4.80
CA ILE A 62 11.66 -0.29 -5.47
C ILE A 62 12.73 0.70 -5.95
N ILE A 63 13.79 0.94 -5.17
CA ILE A 63 14.94 1.78 -5.60
C ILE A 63 15.64 1.15 -6.81
N LEU A 64 15.86 -0.17 -6.80
CA LEU A 64 16.48 -0.87 -7.93
C LEU A 64 15.60 -0.77 -9.19
N LEU A 65 14.30 -1.02 -9.05
CA LEU A 65 13.35 -0.94 -10.15
C LEU A 65 13.23 0.48 -10.71
N ASP A 66 13.15 1.49 -9.84
CA ASP A 66 13.10 2.91 -10.21
C ASP A 66 14.31 3.29 -11.09
N ARG A 67 15.51 2.84 -10.70
CA ARG A 67 16.75 3.05 -11.47
C ARG A 67 16.71 2.32 -12.81
N GLN A 68 16.27 1.07 -12.83
CA GLN A 68 16.21 0.25 -14.05
C GLN A 68 15.26 0.84 -15.10
N ILE A 69 14.08 1.34 -14.67
CA ILE A 69 13.10 1.94 -15.59
C ILE A 69 13.39 3.43 -15.89
N GLY A 70 14.40 4.01 -15.23
CA GLY A 70 14.78 5.41 -15.37
C GLY A 70 13.72 6.38 -14.84
N ALA A 71 13.02 6.02 -13.76
CA ALA A 71 11.95 6.81 -13.14
C ALA A 71 12.46 7.98 -12.29
N ARG A 72 13.78 8.10 -12.08
CA ARG A 72 14.43 9.25 -11.41
C ARG A 72 13.89 9.52 -10.00
N GLY A 73 13.58 8.47 -9.27
CA GLY A 73 13.05 8.50 -7.91
C GLY A 73 11.54 8.59 -7.83
N ALA A 74 10.80 8.73 -8.93
CA ALA A 74 9.36 8.90 -8.90
C ALA A 74 8.61 7.66 -8.39
N LEU A 75 9.05 6.45 -8.74
CA LEU A 75 8.45 5.21 -8.24
C LEU A 75 8.68 5.08 -6.74
N PHE A 76 9.93 5.30 -6.32
CA PHE A 76 10.32 5.29 -4.91
C PHE A 76 9.56 6.33 -4.10
N ALA A 77 9.48 7.57 -4.57
CA ALA A 77 8.79 8.66 -3.88
C ALA A 77 7.29 8.38 -3.74
N GLY A 78 6.64 7.87 -4.78
CA GLY A 78 5.24 7.45 -4.72
C GLY A 78 5.01 6.37 -3.66
N PHE A 79 5.82 5.31 -3.70
CA PHE A 79 5.74 4.19 -2.76
C PHE A 79 6.02 4.59 -1.31
N ALA A 80 7.13 5.28 -1.07
CA ALA A 80 7.51 5.71 0.27
C ALA A 80 6.51 6.70 0.85
N CYS A 81 5.99 7.63 0.04
CA CYS A 81 4.96 8.56 0.48
C CYS A 81 3.70 7.81 0.90
N HIS A 82 3.19 6.92 0.05
CA HIS A 82 2.00 6.14 0.37
C HIS A 82 2.15 5.38 1.69
N LEU A 83 3.21 4.58 1.84
CA LEU A 83 3.48 3.86 3.09
C LEU A 83 3.64 4.80 4.30
N THR A 84 4.25 5.98 4.11
CA THR A 84 4.38 6.96 5.20
C THR A 84 3.01 7.48 5.63
N LEU A 85 2.12 7.79 4.70
CA LEU A 85 0.77 8.25 5.03
C LEU A 85 0.01 7.13 5.75
N ASP A 86 0.09 5.93 5.22
CA ASP A 86 -0.48 4.74 5.84
C ASP A 86 0.07 4.49 7.26
N GLN A 87 1.36 4.75 7.48
CA GLN A 87 2.01 4.68 8.78
C GLN A 87 1.54 5.78 9.75
N ILE A 88 1.07 6.91 9.26
CA ILE A 88 0.62 8.03 10.11
C ILE A 88 -0.89 7.97 10.37
N TRP A 89 -1.69 7.77 9.32
CA TRP A 89 -3.15 7.93 9.37
C TRP A 89 -3.91 6.64 9.65
N ASN A 90 -3.40 5.46 9.27
CA ASN A 90 -4.13 4.22 9.52
C ASN A 90 -3.98 3.78 10.98
N GLU A 91 -5.10 3.40 11.58
CA GLU A 91 -5.13 2.80 12.91
C GLU A 91 -4.57 1.37 12.84
N LYS A 92 -3.61 1.09 13.73
CA LYS A 92 -2.86 -0.16 13.79
C LYS A 92 -2.41 -0.45 15.20
N ARG A 93 -2.28 -1.73 15.53
CA ARG A 93 -1.81 -2.18 16.87
C ARG A 93 -0.30 -2.07 17.07
N SER A 94 0.47 -2.00 15.99
CA SER A 94 1.92 -1.91 16.06
C SER A 94 2.46 -0.99 14.97
N PRO A 95 3.49 -0.18 15.24
CA PRO A 95 4.19 0.55 14.20
C PRO A 95 4.85 -0.39 13.18
N LEU A 96 5.07 -1.66 13.54
CA LEU A 96 5.66 -2.67 12.66
C LEU A 96 4.64 -3.35 11.74
N ALA A 97 3.37 -2.95 11.77
CA ALA A 97 2.31 -3.59 10.97
C ALA A 97 2.55 -3.54 9.45
N TYR A 98 3.32 -2.55 8.96
CA TYR A 98 3.71 -2.43 7.55
C TYR A 98 5.01 -3.18 7.20
N PHE A 99 5.51 -4.03 8.10
CA PHE A 99 6.57 -4.99 7.78
C PHE A 99 5.91 -6.34 7.47
N LEU A 100 6.13 -6.86 6.26
CA LEU A 100 5.63 -8.17 5.87
C LEU A 100 6.15 -9.27 6.80
N LEU A 101 7.42 -9.21 7.19
CA LEU A 101 8.00 -10.19 8.11
C LEU A 101 7.31 -10.13 9.48
N TYR A 102 7.03 -8.92 9.99
CA TYR A 102 6.29 -8.75 11.24
C TYR A 102 4.89 -9.37 11.16
N ARG A 103 4.15 -9.12 10.07
CA ARG A 103 2.83 -9.73 9.85
C ARG A 103 2.91 -11.25 9.77
N ALA A 104 3.92 -11.79 9.09
CA ALA A 104 4.16 -13.23 9.01
C ALA A 104 4.43 -13.85 10.39
N LEU A 105 5.26 -13.20 11.21
CA LEU A 105 5.51 -13.62 12.60
C LEU A 105 4.25 -13.57 13.49
N ARG A 106 3.26 -12.75 13.12
CA ARG A 106 1.93 -12.71 13.75
C ARG A 106 0.89 -13.57 13.04
N ASN A 107 1.33 -14.48 12.15
CA ASN A 107 0.48 -15.35 11.35
C ASN A 107 -0.63 -14.59 10.60
N PHE A 108 -0.32 -13.34 10.20
CA PHE A 108 -1.21 -12.42 9.51
C PHE A 108 -2.53 -12.14 10.25
N ARG A 109 -2.61 -12.37 11.57
CA ARG A 109 -3.90 -12.26 12.26
C ARG A 109 -4.37 -10.81 12.33
N ALA A 110 -5.52 -10.52 11.69
CA ALA A 110 -6.06 -9.17 11.58
C ALA A 110 -6.38 -8.53 12.94
N ASP A 111 -6.72 -9.34 13.94
CA ASP A 111 -6.96 -8.91 15.32
C ASP A 111 -5.72 -8.38 16.04
N SER A 112 -4.53 -8.80 15.61
CA SER A 112 -3.23 -8.38 16.14
C SER A 112 -2.57 -7.24 15.35
N LEU A 113 -3.11 -6.90 14.18
CA LEU A 113 -2.49 -5.96 13.23
C LEU A 113 -3.32 -4.69 13.01
N GLY A 114 -4.63 -4.85 12.79
CA GLY A 114 -5.53 -3.74 12.43
C GLY A 114 -6.01 -2.89 13.62
N PRO A 115 -7.07 -2.07 13.42
CA PRO A 115 -7.69 -1.23 14.45
C PRO A 115 -8.02 -1.97 15.75
N GLU A 116 -8.18 -1.31 16.90
CA GLU A 116 -8.61 -2.00 18.12
C GLU A 116 -10.08 -2.42 18.08
N ASP A 117 -10.90 -1.59 17.45
CA ASP A 117 -12.32 -1.83 17.26
C ASP A 117 -12.57 -2.87 16.14
N PRO A 118 -13.18 -4.03 16.45
CA PRO A 118 -13.56 -5.03 15.44
C PRO A 118 -14.47 -4.50 14.34
N ALA A 119 -15.35 -3.54 14.65
CA ALA A 119 -16.24 -2.92 13.65
C ALA A 119 -15.46 -2.11 12.61
N ARG A 120 -14.26 -1.63 12.96
CA ARG A 120 -13.37 -0.86 12.08
C ARG A 120 -12.39 -1.73 11.30
N ARG A 121 -12.00 -2.91 11.83
CA ARG A 121 -11.05 -3.86 11.18
C ARG A 121 -11.48 -4.37 9.81
N HIS A 122 -12.77 -4.28 9.49
CA HIS A 122 -13.34 -4.98 8.33
C HIS A 122 -14.22 -4.09 7.45
N ARG A 123 -14.28 -2.77 7.67
CA ARG A 123 -15.19 -1.87 6.93
C ARG A 123 -15.06 -2.00 5.42
N TRP A 124 -13.84 -2.12 4.90
CA TRP A 124 -13.58 -2.30 3.49
C TRP A 124 -13.89 -3.72 2.98
N ARG A 125 -13.86 -4.72 3.86
CA ARG A 125 -14.15 -6.14 3.53
C ARG A 125 -15.65 -6.45 3.48
N HIS A 126 -16.48 -5.58 4.06
CA HIS A 126 -17.93 -5.60 3.92
C HIS A 126 -18.41 -4.75 2.73
N ALA A 127 -17.51 -4.05 2.03
CA ALA A 127 -17.88 -3.30 0.85
C ALA A 127 -18.33 -4.22 -0.29
N SER A 128 -19.24 -3.74 -1.12
CA SER A 128 -19.50 -4.35 -2.42
C SER A 128 -18.22 -4.32 -3.28
N PRO A 129 -18.10 -5.17 -4.32
CA PRO A 129 -16.95 -5.12 -5.23
C PRO A 129 -16.68 -3.71 -5.79
N ALA A 130 -17.75 -2.95 -6.11
CA ALA A 130 -17.63 -1.55 -6.52
C ALA A 130 -17.24 -0.60 -5.37
N GLY A 131 -17.66 -0.89 -4.15
CA GLY A 131 -17.31 -0.13 -2.95
C GLY A 131 -15.86 -0.30 -2.49
N LEU A 132 -15.16 -1.34 -2.97
CA LEU A 132 -13.75 -1.58 -2.66
C LEU A 132 -12.84 -0.49 -3.24
N VAL A 133 -13.24 0.14 -4.35
CA VAL A 133 -12.50 1.24 -4.98
C VAL A 133 -12.30 2.44 -4.05
N ARG A 134 -13.14 2.59 -3.02
CA ARG A 134 -12.98 3.67 -2.01
C ARG A 134 -11.82 3.43 -1.04
N TRP A 135 -11.26 2.23 -1.08
CA TRP A 135 -10.17 1.76 -0.22
C TRP A 135 -8.91 1.46 -1.04
N MET A 136 -8.90 1.91 -2.30
CA MET A 136 -7.76 1.96 -3.21
C MET A 136 -7.47 3.42 -3.56
#